data_AF-A0A2V8X0U4-F1
#
_entry.id   AF-A0A2V8X0U4-F1
#
_cell.length_a   1.000
_cell.length_b   1.000
_cell.length_c   1.000
_cell.angle_alpha   90.00
_cell.angle_beta   90.00
_cell.angle_gamma   90.00
#
_symmetry.space_group_name_H-M   'P 1'
#
loop_
_entity.id
_entity.type
_entity.pdbx_description
1 polymer ?
#
loop_
_entity_poly.entity_id
_entity_poly.type
_entity_poly.pdbx_seq_one_letter_code
_entity_poly.pdbx_strand_id
1 'polypeptide(L)'
;MVLAALLLICAIPQVDDAAKVVNDSPAVAADSAAKDASAPAALPSAPAPKIKADPEPIVPNAAALPFQPLKPAFTRPRETPRQRKMWYGLMAAGHAGAAFDAWSTRRAISGGYGQESNPLLRPFANSNAIYAATQVSPAFMDFLGKRMMVSQNRWVRRLWWVPQAAGAGMSFAAGAHNIGVMH
;
A
#
# COMPACT_ATOMS: atom_id res chain seq x y z
N MET A 1 -20.20 11.66 22.18
CA MET A 1 -19.32 12.43 21.26
C MET A 1 -18.89 11.65 20.00
N VAL A 2 -19.16 10.35 19.89
CA VAL A 2 -18.84 9.53 18.70
C VAL A 2 -19.70 9.89 17.46
N LEU A 3 -20.93 10.37 17.67
CA LEU A 3 -21.82 10.80 16.58
C LEU A 3 -21.37 12.09 15.87
N ALA A 4 -20.65 12.98 16.55
CA ALA A 4 -20.18 14.23 15.96
C ALA A 4 -19.01 14.01 14.97
N ALA A 5 -18.17 12.99 15.22
CA ALA A 5 -17.05 12.64 14.35
C ALA A 5 -17.51 11.98 13.03
N LEU A 6 -18.64 11.28 13.05
CA LEU A 6 -19.21 10.64 11.85
C LEU A 6 -19.87 11.64 10.88
N LEU A 7 -20.42 12.75 11.40
CA LEU A 7 -21.04 13.79 10.57
C LEU A 7 -20.01 14.66 9.81
N LEU A 8 -18.78 14.75 10.30
CA LEU A 8 -17.72 15.55 9.66
C LEU A 8 -17.13 14.86 8.41
N ILE A 9 -17.32 13.54 8.27
CA ILE A 9 -16.89 12.77 7.10
C ILE A 9 -17.93 12.82 5.97
N CYS A 10 -19.19 13.15 6.28
CA CYS A 10 -20.29 13.19 5.30
C CYS A 10 -20.47 14.57 4.61
N ALA A 11 -19.64 15.57 4.91
CA ALA A 11 -19.86 16.97 4.50
C ALA A 11 -18.81 17.54 3.52
N ILE A 12 -18.20 16.72 2.65
CA ILE A 12 -17.31 17.25 1.59
C ILE A 12 -18.07 17.29 0.25
N PRO A 13 -18.39 18.48 -0.30
CA PRO A 13 -18.92 18.58 -1.64
C PRO A 13 -17.82 18.32 -2.68
N GLN A 14 -18.20 17.63 -3.75
CA GLN A 14 -17.41 17.49 -4.97
C GLN A 14 -17.27 18.86 -5.65
N VAL A 15 -16.04 19.27 -5.98
CA VAL A 15 -15.76 20.22 -7.05
C VAL A 15 -14.56 19.72 -7.83
N ASP A 16 -14.82 19.45 -9.10
CA ASP A 16 -13.86 19.13 -10.14
C ASP A 16 -13.13 20.39 -10.64
N ASP A 17 -11.95 20.13 -11.20
CA ASP A 17 -11.38 20.71 -12.43
C ASP A 17 -10.21 21.72 -12.38
N ALA A 18 -9.33 21.48 -13.36
CA ALA A 18 -8.33 22.35 -14.02
C ALA A 18 -7.05 22.79 -13.27
N ALA A 19 -5.88 22.27 -13.72
CA ALA A 19 -5.02 23.01 -14.66
C ALA A 19 -3.63 22.37 -14.92
N LYS A 20 -3.17 22.57 -16.18
CA LYS A 20 -1.84 22.37 -16.83
C LYS A 20 -1.54 20.98 -17.39
N VAL A 21 -1.77 20.68 -18.69
CA VAL A 21 -1.28 21.26 -19.99
C VAL A 21 0.21 20.99 -20.26
N VAL A 22 0.46 19.88 -20.97
CA VAL A 22 1.18 19.70 -22.26
C VAL A 22 2.30 20.68 -22.63
N ASN A 23 3.50 20.17 -22.94
CA ASN A 23 4.10 20.40 -24.27
C ASN A 23 5.17 19.34 -24.65
N ASP A 24 5.19 19.05 -25.95
CA ASP A 24 5.89 18.00 -26.68
C ASP A 24 7.31 18.36 -27.17
N SER A 25 8.03 17.29 -27.56
CA SER A 25 8.91 17.17 -28.74
C SER A 25 10.45 17.29 -28.63
N PRO A 26 11.20 16.62 -29.56
CA PRO A 26 12.52 16.02 -29.31
C PRO A 26 13.68 16.68 -30.10
N ALA A 27 14.92 16.30 -29.79
CA ALA A 27 16.12 16.75 -30.51
C ALA A 27 16.99 15.57 -31.02
N VAL A 28 16.91 15.40 -32.35
CA VAL A 28 17.95 15.22 -33.38
C VAL A 28 19.31 14.55 -33.07
N ALA A 29 19.55 13.53 -33.91
CA ALA A 29 20.78 12.97 -34.51
C ALA A 29 22.17 13.57 -34.23
N ALA A 30 23.15 12.68 -34.13
CA ALA A 30 24.53 12.91 -34.56
C ALA A 30 25.01 11.72 -35.40
N ASP A 31 25.43 12.05 -36.62
CA ASP A 31 26.00 11.19 -37.64
C ASP A 31 27.53 11.22 -37.51
N SER A 32 28.22 10.09 -37.72
CA SER A 32 29.66 10.06 -38.03
C SER A 32 30.03 8.70 -38.62
N ALA A 33 30.24 8.73 -39.93
CA ALA A 33 30.81 7.65 -40.72
C ALA A 33 32.33 7.54 -40.52
N ALA A 34 32.84 6.32 -40.42
CA ALA A 34 34.12 5.94 -41.00
C ALA A 34 34.15 4.42 -41.22
N LYS A 35 34.65 4.09 -42.41
CA LYS A 35 34.59 2.85 -43.17
C LYS A 35 35.85 2.03 -42.90
N ASP A 36 35.71 0.72 -42.69
CA ASP A 36 36.73 -0.25 -43.10
C ASP A 36 36.09 -1.61 -43.39
N ALA A 37 36.49 -2.19 -44.51
CA ALA A 37 35.93 -3.38 -45.12
C ALA A 37 36.82 -4.59 -44.83
N SER A 38 36.23 -5.75 -44.53
CA SER A 38 36.79 -7.05 -44.95
C SER A 38 35.78 -8.21 -44.80
N ALA A 39 35.48 -8.83 -45.94
CA ALA A 39 34.98 -10.18 -46.25
C ALA A 39 33.78 -10.81 -45.48
N PRO A 40 32.78 -11.38 -46.19
CA PRO A 40 31.70 -12.14 -45.57
C PRO A 40 32.20 -13.54 -45.18
N ALA A 41 32.07 -13.89 -43.90
CA ALA A 41 32.20 -15.27 -43.46
C ALA A 41 31.05 -16.09 -44.08
N ALA A 42 31.41 -17.01 -44.97
CA ALA A 42 30.50 -17.93 -45.63
C ALA A 42 29.71 -18.73 -44.58
N LEU A 43 28.38 -18.62 -44.64
CA LEU A 43 27.47 -19.45 -43.85
C LEU A 43 27.61 -20.92 -44.30
N PRO A 44 27.68 -21.89 -43.38
CA PRO A 44 27.64 -23.30 -43.75
C PRO A 44 26.29 -23.64 -44.40
N SER A 45 26.36 -24.36 -45.50
CA SER A 45 25.24 -24.76 -46.36
C SER A 45 24.15 -25.52 -45.59
N ALA A 46 22.89 -25.14 -45.81
CA ALA A 46 21.73 -25.85 -45.26
C ALA A 46 21.67 -27.30 -45.79
N PRO A 47 21.40 -28.30 -44.94
CA PRO A 47 21.32 -29.68 -45.38
C PRO A 47 20.11 -29.90 -46.29
N ALA A 48 20.37 -30.43 -47.49
CA ALA A 48 19.36 -30.72 -48.50
C ALA A 48 18.33 -31.75 -48.00
N PRO A 49 17.03 -31.56 -48.28
CA PRO A 49 15.99 -32.50 -47.88
C PRO A 49 16.07 -33.76 -48.78
N LYS A 50 16.36 -34.91 -48.15
CA LYS A 50 16.22 -36.24 -48.77
C LYS A 50 15.15 -37.01 -48.01
N ILE A 51 13.86 -36.81 -48.28
CA ILE A 51 12.84 -37.83 -47.98
C ILE A 51 11.81 -37.85 -49.12
N LYS A 52 11.63 -39.06 -49.66
CA LYS A 52 10.73 -39.44 -50.74
C LYS A 52 9.27 -39.24 -50.32
N ALA A 53 8.43 -38.88 -51.28
CA ALA A 53 6.98 -38.89 -51.11
C ALA A 53 6.49 -40.34 -51.08
N ASP A 54 6.11 -40.81 -49.88
CA ASP A 54 5.17 -41.91 -49.69
C ASP A 54 3.91 -41.33 -49.01
N PRO A 55 2.69 -41.62 -49.50
CA PRO A 55 1.46 -41.09 -48.93
C PRO A 55 1.08 -41.89 -47.68
N GLU A 56 1.63 -41.51 -46.52
CA GLU A 56 1.13 -41.99 -45.23
C GLU A 56 -0.10 -41.16 -44.83
N PRO A 57 -1.21 -41.78 -44.39
CA PRO A 57 -2.44 -41.07 -44.10
C PRO A 57 -2.24 -40.06 -42.97
N ILE A 58 -2.55 -38.80 -43.27
CA ILE A 58 -2.58 -37.68 -42.34
C ILE A 58 -3.55 -38.04 -41.21
N VAL A 59 -3.01 -38.47 -40.08
CA VAL A 59 -3.76 -38.55 -38.83
C VAL A 59 -4.15 -37.11 -38.47
N PRO A 60 -5.43 -36.77 -38.34
CA PRO A 60 -5.83 -35.41 -38.01
C PRO A 60 -5.22 -35.02 -36.67
N ASN A 61 -4.37 -33.99 -36.74
CA ASN A 61 -3.69 -33.38 -35.62
C ASN A 61 -4.71 -33.04 -34.52
N ALA A 62 -4.49 -33.52 -33.30
CA ALA A 62 -5.30 -33.23 -32.11
C ALA A 62 -5.15 -31.76 -31.63
N ALA A 63 -4.94 -30.82 -32.56
CA ALA A 63 -4.65 -29.41 -32.32
C ALA A 63 -5.90 -28.51 -32.43
N ALA A 64 -7.08 -29.06 -32.12
CA ALA A 64 -8.33 -28.31 -32.08
C ALA A 64 -9.13 -28.65 -30.83
N LEU A 65 -8.49 -28.65 -29.65
CA LEU A 65 -9.27 -28.49 -28.43
C LEU A 65 -9.84 -27.06 -28.44
N PRO A 66 -11.16 -26.88 -28.29
CA PRO A 66 -11.77 -25.56 -28.29
C PRO A 66 -11.12 -24.73 -27.17
N PHE A 67 -10.69 -23.51 -27.50
CA PHE A 67 -10.27 -22.52 -26.53
C PHE A 67 -11.41 -22.29 -25.53
N GLN A 68 -11.41 -23.01 -24.42
CA GLN A 68 -12.33 -22.74 -23.34
C GLN A 68 -11.97 -21.35 -22.78
N PRO A 69 -12.93 -20.44 -22.63
CA PRO A 69 -12.67 -19.15 -22.00
C PRO A 69 -12.07 -19.40 -20.61
N LEU A 70 -10.77 -19.13 -20.46
CA LEU A 70 -10.13 -19.16 -19.16
C LEU A 70 -10.89 -18.14 -18.30
N LYS A 71 -11.55 -18.61 -17.22
CA LYS A 71 -12.12 -17.72 -16.21
C LYS A 71 -11.09 -16.64 -15.91
N PRO A 72 -11.45 -15.34 -15.96
CA PRO A 72 -10.49 -14.30 -15.67
C PRO A 72 -9.89 -14.61 -14.29
N ALA A 73 -8.57 -14.83 -14.29
CA ALA A 73 -7.86 -15.09 -13.05
C ALA A 73 -8.09 -13.88 -12.15
N PHE A 74 -8.76 -14.09 -11.02
CA PHE A 74 -8.92 -13.05 -10.00
C PHE A 74 -7.52 -12.69 -9.49
N THR A 75 -6.91 -11.68 -10.10
CA THR A 75 -5.63 -11.16 -9.64
C THR A 75 -5.91 -10.23 -8.47
N ARG A 76 -5.39 -10.58 -7.30
CA ARG A 76 -5.45 -9.68 -6.15
C ARG A 76 -4.60 -8.45 -6.45
N PRO A 77 -5.12 -7.22 -6.24
CA PRO A 77 -4.31 -6.01 -6.32
C PRO A 77 -3.08 -6.14 -5.41
N ARG A 78 -1.89 -5.98 -5.99
CA ARG A 78 -0.62 -6.07 -5.27
C ARG A 78 -0.24 -4.69 -4.73
N GLU A 79 0.39 -4.65 -3.57
CA GLU A 79 0.94 -3.42 -3.01
C GLU A 79 2.12 -2.90 -3.83
N THR A 80 2.19 -1.57 -3.98
CA THR A 80 3.33 -0.90 -4.61
C THR A 80 4.46 -0.63 -3.60
N PRO A 81 5.72 -0.48 -4.03
CA PRO A 81 6.82 -0.13 -3.13
C PRO A 81 6.60 1.18 -2.36
N ARG A 82 5.97 2.18 -3.00
CA ARG A 82 5.63 3.46 -2.36
C ARG A 82 4.60 3.27 -1.24
N GLN A 83 3.53 2.53 -1.50
CA GLN A 83 2.52 2.20 -0.50
C GLN A 83 3.11 1.46 0.69
N ARG A 84 4.05 0.52 0.45
CA ARG A 84 4.76 -0.17 1.52
C ARG A 84 5.56 0.78 2.40
N LYS A 85 6.32 1.71 1.81
CA LYS A 85 7.06 2.74 2.58
C LYS A 85 6.13 3.61 3.41
N MET A 86 5.02 4.07 2.81
CA MET A 86 4.01 4.85 3.52
C MET A 86 3.39 4.06 4.67
N TRP A 87 3.07 2.78 4.47
CA TRP A 87 2.48 1.93 5.50
C TRP A 87 3.42 1.77 6.70
N TYR A 88 4.72 1.54 6.48
CA TYR A 88 5.70 1.50 7.58
C TYR A 88 5.87 2.86 8.28
N GLY A 89 5.83 3.96 7.53
CA GLY A 89 5.88 5.31 8.12
C GLY A 89 4.66 5.59 9.02
N LEU A 90 3.46 5.22 8.56
CA LEU A 90 2.23 5.35 9.34
C LEU A 90 2.22 4.43 10.56
N MET A 91 2.71 3.19 10.42
CA MET A 91 2.88 2.26 11.54
C MET A 91 3.81 2.85 12.60
N ALA A 92 4.97 3.36 12.21
CA ALA A 92 5.91 3.99 13.14
C ALA A 92 5.29 5.20 13.84
N ALA A 93 4.58 6.06 13.10
CA ALA A 93 3.87 7.21 13.67
C ALA A 93 2.75 6.80 14.64
N GLY A 94 1.96 5.78 14.30
CA GLY A 94 0.88 5.27 15.15
C GLY A 94 1.40 4.71 16.48
N HIS A 95 2.46 3.90 16.43
CA HIS A 95 3.09 3.37 17.64
C HIS A 95 3.79 4.45 18.47
N ALA A 96 4.42 5.45 17.83
CA ALA A 96 5.00 6.59 18.55
C ALA A 96 3.92 7.41 19.27
N GLY A 97 2.80 7.67 18.60
CA GLY A 97 1.66 8.36 19.20
C GLY A 97 1.08 7.61 20.40
N ALA A 98 0.88 6.29 20.28
CA ALA A 98 0.36 5.47 21.39
C ALA A 98 1.35 5.35 22.57
N ALA A 99 2.65 5.31 22.30
CA ALA A 99 3.68 5.35 23.34
C ALA A 99 3.71 6.70 24.05
N PHE A 100 3.58 7.80 23.29
CA PHE A 100 3.50 9.15 23.84
C PHE A 100 2.26 9.36 24.71
N ASP A 101 1.09 8.92 24.24
CA ASP A 101 -0.16 8.91 25.00
C ASP A 101 -0.04 8.13 26.31
N ALA A 102 0.45 6.87 26.24
CA ALA A 102 0.66 6.06 27.44
C ALA A 102 1.64 6.70 28.43
N TRP A 103 2.72 7.29 27.92
CA TRP A 103 3.71 7.97 28.75
C TRP A 103 3.11 9.19 29.45
N SER A 104 2.38 10.05 28.73
CA SER A 104 1.79 11.24 29.32
C SER A 104 0.63 10.89 30.27
N THR A 105 -0.20 9.90 29.97
CA THR A 105 -1.18 9.35 30.92
C THR A 105 -0.49 8.92 32.22
N ARG A 106 0.55 8.09 32.12
CA ARG A 106 1.25 7.58 33.30
C ARG A 106 1.86 8.72 34.12
N ARG A 107 2.38 9.75 33.45
CA ARG A 107 2.93 10.95 34.07
C ARG A 107 1.84 11.75 34.81
N ALA A 108 0.66 11.97 34.20
CA ALA A 108 -0.47 12.68 34.81
C ALA A 108 -0.96 11.97 36.07
N ILE A 109 -1.18 10.65 35.98
CA ILE A 109 -1.69 9.83 37.08
C ILE A 109 -0.69 9.78 38.23
N SER A 110 0.59 9.55 37.92
CA SER A 110 1.65 9.51 38.94
C SER A 110 1.84 10.86 39.63
N GLY A 111 1.52 11.97 38.95
CA GLY A 111 1.56 13.33 39.50
C GLY A 111 0.30 13.73 40.27
N GLY A 112 -0.74 12.89 40.32
CA GLY A 112 -2.00 13.20 40.99
C GLY A 112 -2.94 14.13 40.20
N TYR A 113 -2.68 14.34 38.91
CA TYR A 113 -3.45 15.25 38.04
C TYR A 113 -4.73 14.61 37.45
N GLY A 114 -5.02 13.35 37.79
CA GLY A 114 -6.24 12.69 37.33
C GLY A 114 -6.17 11.16 37.35
N GLN A 115 -7.14 10.54 36.67
CA GLN A 115 -7.24 9.10 36.49
C GLN A 115 -7.50 8.76 35.02
N GLU A 116 -7.01 7.60 34.56
CA GLU A 116 -7.31 7.08 33.23
C GLU A 116 -8.84 6.96 33.03
N SER A 117 -9.35 7.67 32.03
CA SER A 117 -10.77 7.76 31.71
C SER A 117 -11.26 6.56 30.91
N ASN A 118 -10.37 5.88 30.19
CA ASN A 118 -10.69 4.70 29.42
C ASN A 118 -10.81 3.47 30.33
N PRO A 119 -12.01 2.87 30.48
CA PRO A 119 -12.21 1.72 31.37
C PRO A 119 -11.37 0.50 30.98
N LEU A 120 -10.99 0.36 29.71
CA LEU A 120 -10.16 -0.75 29.24
C LEU A 120 -8.67 -0.58 29.60
N LEU A 121 -8.20 0.66 29.72
CA LEU A 121 -6.81 0.97 30.07
C LEU A 121 -6.63 1.20 31.57
N ARG A 122 -7.70 1.54 32.28
CA ARG A 122 -7.71 1.82 33.73
C ARG A 122 -7.06 0.72 34.59
N PRO A 123 -7.22 -0.60 34.32
CA PRO A 123 -6.53 -1.65 35.07
C PRO A 123 -5.00 -1.62 34.92
N PHE A 124 -4.51 -1.06 33.81
CA PHE A 124 -3.08 -1.00 33.50
C PHE A 124 -2.46 0.37 33.84
N ALA A 125 -3.28 1.37 34.19
CA ALA A 125 -2.87 2.76 34.33
C ALA A 125 -1.76 2.99 35.38
N ASN A 126 -1.71 2.16 36.42
CA ASN A 126 -0.68 2.23 37.47
C ASN A 126 0.50 1.25 37.23
N SER A 127 0.59 0.63 36.04
CA SER A 127 1.60 -0.38 35.70
C SER A 127 2.30 -0.05 34.39
N ASN A 128 3.51 -0.59 34.19
CA ASN A 128 4.20 -0.53 32.89
C ASN A 128 3.43 -1.30 31.80
N ALA A 129 2.45 -2.11 32.16
CA ALA A 129 1.55 -2.78 31.23
C ALA A 129 0.75 -1.80 30.36
N ILE A 130 0.57 -0.52 30.77
CA ILE A 130 -0.14 0.47 29.96
C ILE A 130 0.51 0.65 28.58
N TYR A 131 1.84 0.57 28.48
CA TYR A 131 2.56 0.68 27.21
C TYR A 131 2.26 -0.49 26.28
N ALA A 132 2.04 -1.69 26.81
CA ALA A 132 1.65 -2.83 25.97
C ALA A 132 0.17 -2.75 25.59
N ALA A 133 -0.68 -2.36 26.54
CA ALA A 133 -2.12 -2.26 26.34
C ALA A 133 -2.48 -1.20 25.28
N THR A 134 -1.84 -0.02 25.30
CA THR A 134 -2.10 1.02 24.30
C THR A 134 -1.66 0.64 22.89
N GLN A 135 -0.69 -0.26 22.75
CA GLN A 135 -0.18 -0.70 21.43
C GLN A 135 -1.14 -1.64 20.69
N VAL A 136 -2.16 -2.19 21.36
CA VAL A 136 -3.18 -3.02 20.73
C VAL A 136 -3.96 -2.23 19.67
N SER A 137 -4.29 -0.97 19.97
CA SER A 137 -5.03 -0.10 19.05
C SER A 137 -4.26 0.19 17.74
N PRO A 138 -3.02 0.73 17.75
CA PRO A 138 -2.27 0.96 16.52
C PRO A 138 -1.99 -0.35 15.77
N ALA A 139 -1.68 -1.47 16.46
CA ALA A 139 -1.49 -2.76 15.80
C ALA A 139 -2.73 -3.21 15.02
N PHE A 140 -3.93 -3.00 15.58
CA PHE A 140 -5.18 -3.28 14.88
C PHE A 140 -5.38 -2.33 13.69
N MET A 141 -5.10 -1.03 13.83
CA MET A 141 -5.19 -0.07 12.74
C MET A 141 -4.20 -0.38 11.60
N ASP A 142 -3.00 -0.85 11.93
CA ASP A 142 -1.99 -1.29 10.97
C ASP A 142 -2.46 -2.51 10.19
N PHE A 143 -3.03 -3.49 10.88
CA PHE A 143 -3.62 -4.68 10.26
C PHE A 143 -4.77 -4.30 9.32
N LEU A 144 -5.68 -3.45 9.79
CA LEU A 144 -6.82 -2.98 9.01
C LEU A 144 -6.36 -2.21 7.77
N GLY A 145 -5.44 -1.24 7.93
CA GLY A 145 -4.86 -0.47 6.84
C GLY A 145 -4.15 -1.37 5.82
N LYS A 146 -3.40 -2.37 6.28
CA LYS A 146 -2.75 -3.37 5.42
C LYS A 146 -3.78 -4.14 4.61
N ARG A 147 -4.86 -4.61 5.25
CA ARG A 147 -5.93 -5.38 4.60
C ARG A 147 -6.69 -4.54 3.57
N MET A 148 -6.94 -3.27 3.89
CA MET A 148 -7.59 -2.31 2.98
C MET A 148 -6.73 -2.02 1.75
N MET A 149 -5.42 -1.91 1.91
CA MET A 149 -4.47 -1.61 0.83
C MET A 149 -4.45 -2.67 -0.29
N VAL A 150 -4.73 -3.94 0.04
CA VAL A 150 -4.80 -5.06 -0.91
C VAL A 150 -6.23 -5.56 -1.14
N SER A 151 -7.23 -4.71 -0.85
CA SER A 151 -8.64 -4.99 -1.08
C SER A 151 -8.99 -4.93 -2.58
N GLN A 152 -9.95 -5.74 -3.01
CA GLN A 152 -10.50 -5.70 -4.36
C GLN A 152 -11.28 -4.40 -4.62
N ASN A 153 -11.98 -3.88 -3.59
CA ASN A 153 -12.76 -2.66 -3.71
C ASN A 153 -11.86 -1.42 -3.83
N ARG A 154 -12.03 -0.66 -4.94
CA ARG A 154 -11.22 0.53 -5.27
C ARG A 154 -11.36 1.65 -4.24
N TRP A 155 -12.54 1.83 -3.65
CA TRP A 155 -12.78 2.85 -2.63
C TRP A 155 -12.06 2.53 -1.33
N VAL A 156 -12.21 1.28 -0.85
CA VAL A 156 -11.52 0.80 0.35
C VAL A 156 -10.00 0.93 0.20
N ARG A 157 -9.49 0.59 -0.99
CA ARG A 157 -8.06 0.71 -1.30
C ARG A 157 -7.57 2.15 -1.40
N ARG A 158 -8.42 3.15 -1.65
CA ARG A 158 -8.01 4.57 -1.61
C ARG A 158 -7.94 5.11 -0.17
N LEU A 159 -8.74 4.54 0.72
CA LEU A 159 -8.84 4.93 2.13
C LEU A 159 -7.96 4.11 3.08
N TRP A 160 -7.05 3.28 2.54
CA TRP A 160 -6.24 2.35 3.32
C TRP A 160 -5.38 3.00 4.42
N TRP A 161 -4.96 4.26 4.23
CA TRP A 161 -4.12 5.00 5.15
C TRP A 161 -4.91 5.61 6.33
N VAL A 162 -6.24 5.72 6.20
CA VAL A 162 -7.10 6.44 7.13
C VAL A 162 -7.06 5.84 8.55
N PRO A 163 -7.15 4.51 8.76
CA PRO A 163 -7.13 3.95 10.12
C PRO A 163 -5.88 4.32 10.91
N GLN A 164 -4.70 4.20 10.29
CA GLN A 164 -3.41 4.50 10.93
C GLN A 164 -3.25 6.00 11.19
N ALA A 165 -3.59 6.85 10.22
CA ALA A 165 -3.46 8.29 10.36
C ALA A 165 -4.42 8.87 11.41
N ALA A 166 -5.68 8.43 11.40
CA ALA A 166 -6.66 8.83 12.41
C ALA A 166 -6.27 8.33 13.81
N GLY A 167 -5.84 7.07 13.92
CA GLY A 167 -5.38 6.49 15.18
C GLY A 167 -4.16 7.20 15.76
N ALA A 168 -3.16 7.50 14.92
CA ALA A 168 -1.99 8.27 15.31
C ALA A 168 -2.38 9.68 15.78
N GLY A 169 -3.20 10.39 15.00
CA GLY A 169 -3.66 11.74 15.33
C GLY A 169 -4.41 11.80 16.67
N MET A 170 -5.32 10.85 16.91
CA MET A 170 -6.02 10.75 18.20
C MET A 170 -5.08 10.49 19.36
N SER A 171 -4.09 9.60 19.18
CA SER A 171 -3.12 9.28 20.24
C SER A 171 -2.24 10.49 20.58
N PHE A 172 -1.75 11.23 19.57
CA PHE A 172 -1.00 12.46 19.82
C PHE A 172 -1.85 13.55 20.48
N ALA A 173 -3.11 13.71 20.06
CA ALA A 173 -4.03 14.66 20.66
C ALA A 173 -4.32 14.32 22.14
N ALA A 174 -4.58 13.06 22.45
CA ALA A 174 -4.76 12.58 23.82
C ALA A 174 -3.49 12.82 24.65
N GLY A 175 -2.33 12.47 24.08
CA GLY A 175 -1.05 12.68 24.76
C GLY A 175 -0.76 14.15 25.07
N ALA A 176 -1.05 15.06 24.12
CA ALA A 176 -0.91 16.50 24.29
C ALA A 176 -1.90 17.05 25.32
N HIS A 177 -3.15 16.57 25.31
CA HIS A 177 -4.15 16.92 26.31
C HIS A 177 -3.67 16.53 27.72
N ASN A 178 -3.14 15.31 27.91
CA ASN A 178 -2.63 14.87 29.20
C ASN A 178 -1.50 15.77 29.73
N ILE A 179 -0.57 16.21 28.86
CA ILE A 179 0.47 17.18 29.23
C ILE A 179 -0.15 18.51 29.63
N GLY A 180 -1.14 18.99 28.88
CA GLY A 180 -1.82 20.25 29.15
C GLY A 180 -2.52 20.29 30.52
N VAL A 181 -2.96 19.15 31.06
CA VAL A 181 -3.57 19.05 32.40
C VAL A 181 -2.53 19.08 33.53
N MET A 182 -1.25 18.83 33.24
CA MET A 182 -0.17 18.83 34.26
C MET A 182 0.42 20.22 34.55
N HIS A 183 -0.01 21.26 33.83
CA HIS A 183 0.41 22.66 34.04
C HIS A 183 -0.66 23.44 34.79
#